data_AF-A0A0Q4J4Q0-F1
#
_entry.id   AF-A0A0Q4J4Q0-F1
#
_cell.length_a   1.000
_cell.length_b   1.000
_cell.length_c   1.000
_cell.angle_alpha   90.00
_cell.angle_beta   90.00
_cell.angle_gamma   90.00
#
_symmetry.space_group_name_H-M   'P 1'
#
loop_
_entity.id
_entity.type
_entity.pdbx_description
1 polymer ?
#
loop_
_entity_poly.entity_id
_entity_poly.type
_entity_poly.pdbx_seq_one_letter_code
_entity_poly.pdbx_strand_id
1 'polypeptide(L)' 'MVFQRPGGGHVGFLVGEDKTRYRVLGGNQSDAVNETWIEKSRAVAVRWPAGQTPPLVPLPYFIAPGSTSKNEA' A
#
# COMPACT_ATOMS: atom_id res chain seq x y z
N MET A 1 6.00 3.09 1.87
CA MET A 1 4.85 4.00 1.62
C MET A 1 4.24 4.42 2.93
N VAL A 2 3.68 5.62 3.01
CA VAL A 2 2.99 6.14 4.20
C VAL A 2 1.52 6.40 3.87
N PHE A 3 0.61 5.91 4.69
CA PHE A 3 -0.84 6.09 4.56
C PHE A 3 -1.42 6.81 5.77
N GLN A 4 -2.43 7.66 5.55
CA GLN A 4 -3.19 8.27 6.63
C GLN A 4 -4.24 7.30 7.17
N ARG A 5 -4.40 7.30 8.50
CA ARG A 5 -5.50 6.60 9.19
C ARG A 5 -6.12 7.51 10.27
N PRO A 6 -7.38 7.28 10.65
CA PRO A 6 -7.89 7.78 11.92
C PRO A 6 -6.97 7.29 13.07
N GLY A 7 -6.38 8.20 13.83
CA GLY A 7 -5.48 7.84 14.95
C GLY A 7 -4.02 7.54 14.59
N GLY A 8 -3.52 7.92 13.40
CA GLY A 8 -2.07 7.88 13.10
C GLY A 8 -1.71 7.71 11.62
N GLY A 9 -0.53 7.14 11.35
CA GLY A 9 -0.08 6.74 10.01
C GLY A 9 0.26 5.26 9.92
N HIS A 10 0.15 4.68 8.73
CA HIS A 10 0.55 3.29 8.43
C HIS A 10 1.70 3.27 7.42
N VAL A 11 2.59 2.29 7.53
CA VAL A 11 3.68 2.10 6.57
C VAL A 11 3.66 0.70 5.97
N GLY A 12 3.97 0.59 4.69
CA GLY A 12 4.03 -0.67 3.98
C GLY A 12 4.75 -0.58 2.63
N PHE A 13 4.90 -1.72 1.97
CA PHE A 13 5.52 -1.84 0.66
C PHE A 13 4.45 -2.00 -0.42
N LEU A 14 4.60 -1.28 -1.53
CA LEU A 14 3.75 -1.46 -2.69
C LEU A 14 4.15 -2.74 -3.41
N VAL A 15 3.19 -3.65 -3.59
CA VAL A 15 3.40 -4.91 -4.33
C VAL A 15 2.50 -5.01 -5.56
N GLY A 16 1.59 -4.04 -5.72
CA GLY A 16 0.65 -3.99 -6.84
C GLY A 16 -0.27 -2.80 -6.76
N GLU A 17 -1.12 -2.66 -7.77
CA GLU A 17 -2.18 -1.67 -7.79
C GLU A 17 -3.36 -2.08 -8.67
N ASP A 18 -4.49 -1.41 -8.49
CA ASP A 18 -5.57 -1.36 -9.47
C ASP A 18 -5.95 0.10 -9.76
N LYS A 19 -7.12 0.32 -10.37
CA LYS A 19 -7.60 1.66 -10.73
C LYS A 19 -7.65 2.63 -9.54
N THR A 20 -8.08 2.19 -8.36
CA THR A 20 -8.33 3.08 -7.21
C THR A 20 -7.49 2.74 -5.98
N ARG A 21 -6.81 1.60 -5.94
CA ARG A 21 -6.16 1.05 -4.75
C ARG A 21 -4.73 0.61 -5.00
N TYR A 22 -3.94 0.61 -3.93
CA TYR A 22 -2.65 -0.06 -3.86
C TYR A 22 -2.80 -1.41 -3.16
N ARG A 23 -2.10 -2.41 -3.68
CA ARG A 23 -1.84 -3.66 -2.96
C ARG A 23 -0.61 -3.46 -2.09
N VAL A 24 -0.77 -3.63 -0.79
CA VAL A 24 0.24 -3.24 0.19
C VAL A 24 0.58 -4.43 1.06
N LEU A 25 1.86 -4.81 1.06
CA LEU A 25 2.43 -5.71 2.04
C LEU A 25 2.82 -4.89 3.28
N GLY A 26 2.19 -5.18 4.41
CA GLY A 26 2.47 -4.49 5.66
C GLY A 26 2.51 -5.43 6.85
N GLY A 27 3.17 -4.98 7.91
CA GLY A 27 3.15 -5.64 9.21
C GLY A 27 2.07 -5.07 10.12
N ASN A 28 1.70 -5.84 11.14
CA ASN A 28 0.66 -5.49 12.10
C ASN A 28 -0.69 -5.17 11.43
N GLN A 29 -0.96 -5.88 10.32
CA GLN A 29 -2.23 -5.85 9.63
C GLN A 29 -3.06 -7.04 10.12
N SER A 30 -4.08 -6.81 10.94
CA SER A 30 -4.77 -7.86 11.70
C SER A 30 -3.80 -8.70 12.53
N ASP A 31 -2.89 -8.02 13.25
CA ASP A 31 -1.82 -8.64 14.04
C ASP A 31 -0.94 -9.62 13.25
N ALA A 32 -0.83 -9.41 11.93
CA ALA A 32 -0.09 -10.28 11.02
C ALA A 32 0.72 -9.50 9.98
N VAL A 33 1.58 -10.23 9.26
CA VAL A 33 2.18 -9.77 8.01
C VAL A 33 1.33 -10.32 6.88
N ASN A 34 0.66 -9.44 6.13
CA ASN A 34 -0.16 -9.84 5.00
C ASN A 34 -0.25 -8.72 3.96
N GLU A 35 -0.91 -9.05 2.86
CA GLU A 35 -1.23 -8.08 1.83
C GLU A 35 -2.69 -7.63 1.92
N THR A 36 -2.89 -6.32 1.79
CA THR A 36 -4.20 -5.67 1.87
C THR A 36 -4.40 -4.66 0.73
N TRP A 37 -5.64 -4.28 0.47
CA TRP A 37 -6.00 -3.25 -0.51
C TRP A 37 -6.28 -1.92 0.18
N ILE A 38 -5.48 -0.89 -0.13
CA ILE A 38 -5.62 0.46 0.45
C ILE A 38 -5.99 1.46 -0.64
N GLU A 39 -6.99 2.31 -0.41
CA GLU A 39 -7.31 3.39 -1.35
C GLU A 39 -6.10 4.29 -1.61
N LYS A 40 -5.88 4.62 -2.90
CA LYS A 40 -4.82 5.53 -3.33
C LYS A 40 -4.95 6.91 -2.66
N SER A 41 -6.18 7.35 -2.38
CA SER A 41 -6.46 8.62 -1.70
C SER A 41 -5.93 8.67 -0.25
N ARG A 42 -5.64 7.53 0.37
CA ARG A 42 -5.04 7.47 1.72
C ARG A 42 -3.53 7.56 1.69
N ALA A 43 -2.89 7.54 0.52
CA ALA A 43 -1.44 7.66 0.39
C ALA A 43 -0.95 9.09 0.67
N VAL A 44 -0.10 9.24 1.67
CA VAL A 44 0.49 10.54 2.06
C VAL A 44 1.89 10.71 1.46
N ALA A 45 2.63 9.62 1.33
CA ALA A 45 3.96 9.65 0.72
C ALA A 45 4.35 8.32 0.09
N VAL A 46 4.86 8.38 -1.13
CA VAL A 46 5.61 7.30 -1.78
C VAL A 46 7.09 7.64 -1.68
N ARG A 47 7.91 6.73 -1.15
CA ARG A 47 9.34 6.96 -0.93
C ARG A 47 10.12 5.79 -1.50
N TRP A 48 11.23 6.11 -2.16
CA TRP A 48 12.26 5.18 -2.57
C TRP A 48 13.55 5.47 -1.78
N PRO A 49 14.37 4.47 -1.43
CA PRO A 49 15.62 4.72 -0.73
C PRO A 49 16.53 5.69 -1.49
N ALA A 50 17.13 6.64 -0.76
CA ALA A 50 18.05 7.61 -1.34
C ALA A 50 19.29 6.91 -1.93
N GLY A 51 19.76 7.38 -3.08
CA GLY A 51 20.91 6.81 -3.77
C GLY A 51 20.64 5.47 -4.48
N GLN A 52 19.41 4.97 -4.46
CA GLN A 52 19.02 3.77 -5.19
C GLN A 52 18.24 4.15 -6.45
N THR A 53 18.53 3.45 -7.55
CA THR A 53 17.76 3.57 -8.79
C THR A 53 16.38 2.96 -8.57
N PRO A 54 15.28 3.71 -8.78
CA PRO A 54 13.95 3.13 -8.71
C PRO A 54 13.73 2.16 -9.87
N PRO A 55 12.87 1.14 -9.69
CA PRO A 55 12.53 0.22 -10.76
C PRO A 55 11.90 0.98 -11.92
N LEU A 56 12.32 0.63 -13.15
CA LEU A 56 11.74 1.16 -14.39
C LEU A 56 10.40 0.49 -14.74
N VAL A 57 10.10 -0.62 -14.07
CA VAL A 57 8.87 -1.39 -14.28
C VAL A 57 7.78 -0.79 -13.38
N PRO A 58 6.56 -0.54 -13.91
CA PRO A 58 5.44 -0.11 -13.09
C PRO A 58 5.04 -1.19 -12.09
N LEU A 59 4.22 -0.83 -11.10
CA LEU A 59 3.64 -1.82 -10.22
C LEU A 59 2.81 -2.83 -11.02
N PRO A 60 2.78 -4.12 -10.60
CA PRO A 60 1.84 -5.08 -11.15
C PRO A 60 0.40 -4.54 -11.07
N TYR A 61 -0.29 -4.50 -12.21
CA TYR A 61 -1.67 -4.05 -12.29
C TYR A 61 -2.63 -5.24 -12.19
N PHE A 62 -3.58 -5.18 -11.26
CA PHE A 62 -4.56 -6.23 -11.04
C PHE A 62 -5.96 -5.77 -11.46
N ILE A 63 -6.71 -6.69 -12.08
CA ILE A 63 -8.17 -6.58 -12.17
C ILE A 63 -8.75 -7.36 -10.98
N ALA A 64 -8.72 -6.74 -9.80
CA ALA A 64 -9.08 -7.41 -8.55
C ALA A 64 -10.53 -7.12 -8.14
N PRO A 65 -11.46 -8.11 -8.19
CA PRO A 65 -12.68 -8.06 -7.41
C PRO A 65 -12.30 -8.32 -5.94
N GLY A 66 -12.47 -7.32 -5.06
CA GLY A 66 -12.05 -7.46 -3.67
C GLY A 66 -12.48 -6.28 -2.82
N SER A 67 -12.56 -6.51 -1.52
CA SER A 67 -12.85 -5.46 -0.54
C SER A 67 -11.65 -4.52 -0.39
N THR A 68 -11.93 -3.22 -0.32
CA THR A 68 -10.98 -2.23 0.16
C THR A 68 -10.91 -2.30 1.67
N SER A 69 -9.70 -2.29 2.21
CA SER A 69 -9.50 -2.17 3.64
C SER A 69 -9.83 -0.77 4.15
N LYS A 70 -10.61 -0.76 5.24
CA LYS A 70 -11.05 0.46 5.94
C LYS A 70 -10.12 0.79 7.11
N ASN A 71 -9.45 -0.23 7.64
CA ASN A 71 -8.45 -0.16 8.68
C ASN A 71 -7.43 -1.27 8.38
N GLU A 72 -6.18 -0.91 8.13
CA GLU A 72 -5.15 -1.87 7.71
C GLU A 72 -4.58 -2.67 8.87
N ALA A 73 -5.09 -2.45 10.08
CA ALA A 73 -4.83 -3.23 11.28
C ALA A 73 -6.05 -4.08 11.61
#